data_AF-A0A8T4ZWH8-F1
#
_entry.id   AF-A0A8T4ZWH8-F1
#
_cell.length_a   1.000
_cell.length_b   1.000
_cell.length_c   1.000
_cell.angle_alpha   90.00
_cell.angle_beta   90.00
_cell.angle_gamma   90.00
#
_symmetry.space_group_name_H-M   'P 1'
#
loop_
_entity.id
_entity.type
_entity.pdbx_description
1 polymer ?
#
loop_
_entity_poly.entity_id
_entity_poly.type
_entity_poly.pdbx_seq_one_letter_code
_entity_poly.pdbx_strand_id
1 'polypeptide(L)'
;MKPLEMLYWLRFILGIVAALVCVGYEWTVGLITTNPERGITVLLNGIAFALIVYMLSYYVIKPKFILKVEKPQKILTTGIGIYILSWLVFWVLLYTVALGY
;
A
#
# COMPACT_ATOMS: atom_id res chain seq x y z
N MET A 1 22.63 -3.37 7.09
CA MET A 1 21.32 -4.06 7.19
C MET A 1 21.30 -5.24 6.24
N LYS A 2 20.65 -6.34 6.62
CA LYS A 2 20.50 -7.50 5.74
C LYS A 2 19.62 -7.10 4.53
N PRO A 3 19.84 -7.63 3.31
CA PRO A 3 19.04 -7.27 2.13
C PRO A 3 17.53 -7.43 2.35
N LEU A 4 17.13 -8.46 3.10
CA LEU A 4 15.73 -8.75 3.44
C LEU A 4 15.12 -7.72 4.42
N GLU A 5 15.93 -7.16 5.31
CA GLU A 5 15.49 -6.14 6.27
C GLU A 5 15.27 -4.79 5.59
N MET A 6 16.14 -4.44 4.64
CA MET A 6 15.94 -3.26 3.79
C MET A 6 14.65 -3.39 2.95
N LEU A 7 14.38 -4.58 2.42
CA LEU A 7 13.14 -4.86 1.70
C LEU A 7 11.91 -4.72 2.61
N TYR A 8 12.00 -5.15 3.87
CA TYR A 8 10.92 -5.02 4.85
C TYR A 8 10.55 -3.56 5.10
N TRP A 9 11.54 -2.71 5.40
CA TRP A 9 11.30 -1.27 5.61
C TRP A 9 10.80 -0.56 4.35
N LEU A 10 11.30 -0.95 3.18
CA LEU A 10 10.82 -0.42 1.90
C LEU A 10 9.33 -0.74 1.69
N ARG A 11 8.90 -1.96 2.01
CA ARG A 11 7.50 -2.40 1.93
C ARG A 11 6.62 -1.65 2.94
N PHE A 12 7.12 -1.38 4.14
CA PHE A 12 6.44 -0.56 5.13
C PHE A 12 6.17 0.86 4.59
N ILE A 13 7.20 1.54 4.09
CA ILE A 13 7.04 2.89 3.51
C ILE A 13 6.10 2.87 2.31
N LEU A 14 6.20 1.85 1.45
CA LEU A 14 5.30 1.68 0.31
C LEU A 14 3.83 1.54 0.73
N GLY A 15 3.53 0.86 1.83
CA GLY A 15 2.16 0.73 2.35
C GLY A 15 1.59 2.08 2.78
N ILE A 16 2.40 2.90 3.45
CA ILE A 16 2.02 4.28 3.83
C ILE A 16 1.76 5.14 2.58
N VAL A 17 2.65 5.09 1.59
CA VAL A 17 2.47 5.82 0.33
C VAL A 17 1.23 5.35 -0.41
N ALA A 18 0.95 4.04 -0.44
CA ALA A 18 -0.27 3.51 -1.04
C ALA A 18 -1.53 4.05 -0.34
N ALA A 19 -1.52 4.13 0.99
CA ALA A 19 -2.64 4.69 1.76
C ALA A 19 -2.90 6.17 1.42
N LEU A 20 -1.83 6.97 1.32
CA LEU A 20 -1.92 8.39 0.92
C LEU A 20 -2.52 8.55 -0.48
N VAL A 21 -2.10 7.70 -1.44
CA VAL A 21 -2.64 7.71 -2.81
C VAL A 21 -4.12 7.33 -2.82
N CYS A 22 -4.52 6.31 -2.06
CA CYS A 22 -5.92 5.86 -1.99
C CYS A 22 -6.82 6.99 -1.46
N VAL A 23 -6.49 7.54 -0.28
CA VAL A 23 -7.30 8.59 0.36
C VAL A 23 -7.29 9.87 -0.49
N GLY A 24 -6.15 10.24 -1.08
CA GLY A 24 -6.07 11.40 -1.97
C GLY A 24 -6.94 11.24 -3.22
N TYR A 25 -6.97 10.05 -3.83
CA TYR A 25 -7.87 9.76 -4.95
C TYR A 25 -9.35 9.82 -4.52
N GLU A 26 -9.69 9.16 -3.42
CA GLU A 26 -11.06 9.12 -2.90
C GLU A 26 -11.59 10.52 -2.52
N TRP A 27 -10.71 11.37 -1.96
CA TRP A 27 -10.99 12.76 -1.65
C TRP A 27 -11.24 13.58 -2.92
N THR A 28 -10.32 13.49 -3.91
CA THR A 28 -10.40 14.31 -5.14
C THR A 28 -11.60 13.95 -6.01
N VAL A 29 -12.03 12.69 -6.02
CA VAL A 29 -13.25 12.24 -6.71
C VAL A 29 -14.52 12.56 -5.90
N GLY A 30 -14.38 13.03 -4.65
CA GLY A 30 -15.50 13.36 -3.78
C GLY A 30 -16.24 12.14 -3.24
N LEU A 31 -15.63 10.94 -3.30
CA LEU A 31 -16.24 9.70 -2.80
C LEU A 31 -16.43 9.72 -1.28
N ILE A 32 -15.55 10.43 -0.57
CA ILE A 32 -15.58 10.56 0.90
C ILE A 32 -16.70 11.52 1.34
N THR A 33 -16.92 12.61 0.61
CA THR A 33 -17.80 13.72 1.03
C THR A 33 -19.23 13.63 0.52
N THR A 34 -19.47 12.94 -0.61
CA THR A 34 -20.78 13.02 -1.29
C THR A 34 -21.79 11.97 -0.83
N ASN A 35 -21.36 10.78 -0.39
CA ASN A 35 -22.25 9.73 0.13
C ASN A 35 -21.47 8.60 0.87
N PRO A 36 -21.47 8.56 2.22
CA PRO A 36 -20.78 7.53 3.00
C PRO A 36 -21.35 6.11 2.80
N GLU A 37 -22.56 5.99 2.24
CA GLU A 37 -23.23 4.72 1.93
C GLU A 37 -22.46 3.86 0.91
N ARG A 38 -21.49 4.45 0.20
CA ARG A 38 -20.59 3.76 -0.73
C ARG A 38 -19.36 3.13 -0.08
N GLY A 39 -19.39 2.84 1.22
CA GLY A 39 -18.25 2.27 1.96
C GLY A 39 -17.62 1.02 1.29
N ILE A 40 -18.42 0.16 0.67
CA ILE A 40 -17.91 -1.00 -0.09
C ILE A 40 -17.13 -0.57 -1.33
N THR A 41 -17.58 0.45 -2.07
CA THR A 41 -16.87 0.94 -3.27
C THR A 41 -15.54 1.60 -2.91
N VAL A 42 -15.53 2.39 -1.83
CA VAL A 42 -14.30 3.00 -1.30
C VAL A 42 -13.29 1.91 -0.90
N LEU A 43 -13.74 0.92 -0.13
CA LEU A 43 -12.89 -0.20 0.29
C LEU A 43 -12.34 -1.00 -0.90
N LEU A 44 -13.18 -1.32 -1.89
CA LEU A 44 -12.75 -2.06 -3.07
C LEU A 44 -11.76 -1.27 -3.93
N ASN A 45 -11.96 0.05 -4.08
CA ASN A 45 -11.01 0.92 -4.75
C ASN A 45 -9.66 0.95 -4.02
N GLY A 46 -9.69 1.14 -2.69
CA GLY A 46 -8.47 1.10 -1.86
C GLY A 46 -7.71 -0.22 -2.00
N ILE A 47 -8.41 -1.37 -1.96
CA ILE A 47 -7.80 -2.69 -2.18
C ILE A 47 -7.19 -2.78 -3.58
N ALA A 48 -7.90 -2.34 -4.62
CA ALA A 48 -7.40 -2.37 -5.99
C ALA A 48 -6.12 -1.54 -6.14
N PHE A 49 -6.10 -0.32 -5.60
CA PHE A 49 -4.90 0.53 -5.59
C PHE A 49 -3.75 -0.10 -4.81
N ALA A 50 -4.02 -0.64 -3.63
CA ALA A 50 -3.01 -1.32 -2.82
C ALA A 50 -2.40 -2.51 -3.57
N LEU A 51 -3.19 -3.30 -4.29
CA LEU A 51 -2.69 -4.40 -5.11
C LEU A 51 -1.85 -3.91 -6.29
N ILE A 52 -2.32 -2.89 -7.01
CA ILE A 52 -1.59 -2.30 -8.14
C ILE A 52 -0.24 -1.74 -7.70
N VAL A 53 -0.21 -0.94 -6.63
CA VAL A 53 1.04 -0.38 -6.08
C VAL A 53 1.99 -1.50 -5.63
N TYR A 54 1.46 -2.57 -5.02
CA TYR A 54 2.26 -3.73 -4.62
C TYR A 54 2.88 -4.44 -5.82
N MET A 55 2.10 -4.67 -6.89
CA MET A 55 2.58 -5.27 -8.13
C MET A 55 3.64 -4.39 -8.80
N LEU A 56 3.39 -3.08 -8.94
CA LEU A 56 4.34 -2.13 -9.52
C LEU A 56 5.65 -2.11 -8.74
N SER A 57 5.58 -2.09 -7.41
CA SER A 57 6.77 -2.07 -6.57
C SER A 57 7.64 -3.32 -6.77
N TYR A 58 7.06 -4.49 -7.05
CA TYR A 58 7.85 -5.69 -7.37
C TYR A 58 8.72 -5.49 -8.61
N TYR A 59 8.18 -4.91 -9.68
CA TYR A 59 8.95 -4.64 -10.90
C TYR A 59 10.10 -3.63 -10.67
N VAL A 60 9.88 -2.63 -9.82
CA VAL A 60 10.90 -1.61 -9.46
C VAL A 60 11.98 -2.19 -8.54
N ILE A 61 11.61 -3.05 -7.60
CA ILE A 61 12.50 -3.62 -6.58
C ILE A 61 13.31 -4.78 -7.13
N LYS A 62 12.72 -5.63 -7.98
CA LYS A 62 13.35 -6.83 -8.56
C LYS A 62 14.78 -6.60 -9.06
N PRO A 63 15.09 -5.64 -9.94
CA PRO A 63 16.45 -5.48 -10.47
C PRO A 63 17.50 -5.14 -9.40
N LYS A 64 17.11 -4.45 -8.32
CA LYS A 64 18.03 -4.03 -7.24
C LYS A 64 18.40 -5.16 -6.28
N PHE A 65 17.52 -6.16 -6.14
CA PHE A 65 17.68 -7.23 -5.16
C PHE A 65 17.93 -8.62 -5.77
N ILE A 66 17.74 -8.80 -7.08
CA ILE A 66 17.88 -10.11 -7.73
C ILE A 66 19.28 -10.74 -7.59
N LEU A 67 20.33 -9.92 -7.56
CA LEU A 67 21.71 -10.38 -7.34
C LEU A 67 22.08 -10.56 -5.87
N LYS A 68 21.20 -10.15 -4.95
CA LYS A 68 21.44 -10.11 -3.49
C LYS A 68 20.57 -11.11 -2.71
N VAL A 69 19.73 -11.88 -3.40
CA VAL A 69 18.82 -12.87 -2.79
C VAL A 69 18.92 -14.21 -3.49
N GLU A 70 18.89 -15.30 -2.71
CA GLU A 70 19.05 -16.67 -3.22
C GLU A 70 17.95 -17.08 -4.23
N LYS A 71 16.73 -16.58 -4.03
CA LYS A 71 15.57 -16.93 -4.85
C LYS A 71 14.73 -15.68 -5.12
N PRO A 72 14.34 -15.41 -6.38
CA PRO A 72 13.53 -14.24 -6.73
C PRO A 72 12.16 -14.24 -6.04
N GLN A 73 11.62 -15.42 -5.71
CA GLN A 73 10.36 -15.56 -4.98
C GLN A 73 10.41 -14.93 -3.58
N LYS A 74 11.58 -14.91 -2.91
CA LYS A 74 11.75 -14.24 -1.61
C LYS A 74 11.51 -12.73 -1.71
N ILE A 75 11.77 -12.10 -2.87
CA ILE A 75 11.56 -10.65 -3.07
C ILE A 75 10.05 -10.31 -3.06
N LEU A 76 9.21 -11.23 -3.53
CA LEU A 76 7.78 -11.03 -3.65
C LEU A 76 7.03 -11.35 -2.35
N THR A 77 7.48 -12.34 -1.58
CA THR A 77 6.80 -12.75 -0.34
C THR A 77 7.31 -12.02 0.90
N THR A 78 8.57 -11.56 0.90
CA THR A 78 9.13 -10.84 2.04
C THR A 78 8.50 -9.45 2.15
N GLY A 79 7.92 -9.17 3.31
CA GLY A 79 7.33 -7.88 3.63
C GLY A 79 5.92 -7.66 3.06
N ILE A 80 5.24 -8.70 2.55
CA ILE A 80 3.84 -8.58 2.12
C ILE A 80 2.92 -8.24 3.29
N GLY A 81 3.12 -8.89 4.44
CA GLY A 81 2.32 -8.65 5.65
C GLY A 81 2.46 -7.22 6.17
N ILE A 82 3.71 -6.71 6.26
CA ILE A 82 3.93 -5.34 6.74
C ILE A 82 3.40 -4.30 5.75
N TYR A 83 3.45 -4.57 4.45
CA TYR A 83 2.83 -3.71 3.44
C TYR A 83 1.32 -3.61 3.65
N ILE A 84 0.63 -4.75 3.74
CA ILE A 84 -0.83 -4.79 3.92
C ILE A 84 -1.24 -4.14 5.24
N LEU A 85 -0.54 -4.46 6.34
CA LEU A 85 -0.83 -3.90 7.65
C LEU A 85 -0.61 -2.39 7.70
N SER A 86 0.53 -1.90 7.18
CA SER A 86 0.78 -0.46 7.14
C SER A 86 -0.21 0.27 6.24
N TRP A 87 -0.49 -0.25 5.04
CA TRP A 87 -1.53 0.30 4.18
C TRP A 87 -2.87 0.38 4.90
N LEU A 88 -3.34 -0.71 5.52
CA LEU A 88 -4.65 -0.75 6.18
C LEU A 88 -4.75 0.24 7.35
N VAL A 89 -3.75 0.25 8.23
CA VAL A 89 -3.74 1.13 9.41
C VAL A 89 -3.72 2.60 8.99
N PHE A 90 -2.84 2.97 8.06
CA PHE A 90 -2.75 4.36 7.60
C PHE A 90 -3.94 4.76 6.74
N TRP A 91 -4.50 3.84 5.94
CA TRP A 91 -5.70 4.13 5.14
C TRP A 91 -6.90 4.42 6.05
N VAL A 92 -7.16 3.57 7.07
CA VAL A 92 -8.24 3.83 8.03
C VAL A 92 -8.03 5.16 8.74
N LEU A 93 -6.81 5.42 9.25
CA LEU A 93 -6.49 6.65 9.97
C LEU A 93 -6.69 7.90 9.10
N LEU A 94 -6.15 7.89 7.88
CA LEU A 94 -6.27 9.01 6.95
C LEU A 94 -7.71 9.18 6.47
N TYR A 95 -8.45 8.08 6.26
CA TYR A 95 -9.86 8.11 5.89
C TYR A 95 -10.73 8.70 7.01
N THR A 96 -10.47 8.35 8.28
CA THR A 96 -11.20 8.94 9.42
C THR A 96 -10.91 10.43 9.57
N VAL A 97 -9.63 10.83 9.44
CA VAL A 97 -9.25 12.25 9.44
C VAL A 97 -9.90 12.97 8.26
N ALA A 98 -9.99 12.31 7.10
CA ALA A 98 -10.57 12.89 5.91
C ALA A 98 -12.09 13.12 6.02
N LEU A 99 -12.79 12.28 6.79
CA LEU A 99 -14.20 12.48 7.11
C LEU A 99 -14.44 13.64 8.09
N GLY A 100 -13.39 14.17 8.74
CA GLY A 100 -13.50 15.26 9.69
C GLY A 100 -13.86 14.84 11.12
N TYR A 101 -13.59 13.59 11.50
CA TYR A 101 -13.69 13.09 12.87
C TYR A 101 -12.39 13.26 13.66
#